data_AF-A0A3D2BR69-F1
#
_entry.id   AF-A0A3D2BR69-F1
#
_cell.length_a   1.000
_cell.length_b   1.000
_cell.length_c   1.000
_cell.angle_alpha   90.00
_cell.angle_beta   90.00
_cell.angle_gamma   90.00
#
_symmetry.space_group_name_H-M   'P 1'
#
loop_
_entity.id
_entity.type
_entity.pdbx_description
1 polymer ?
#
loop_
_entity_poly.entity_id
_entity_poly.type
_entity_poly.pdbx_seq_one_letter_code
_entity_poly.pdbx_strand_id
1 'polypeptide(L)' 'MSELSVFEITKRWPAQNPDRIQLYSLPTPNGVKASIMLEETG' A
#
# COMPACT_ATOMS: atom_id res chain seq x y z
N MET A 1 -15.14 -8.41 2.53
CA MET A 1 -13.67 -8.39 2.34
C MET A 1 -13.40 -7.82 0.97
N SER A 2 -12.43 -6.93 0.83
CA SER A 2 -11.98 -6.37 -0.45
C SER A 2 -11.27 -7.45 -1.25
N GLU A 3 -11.74 -7.72 -2.46
CA GLU A 3 -11.07 -8.64 -3.39
C GLU A 3 -9.90 -7.92 -4.08
N LEU A 4 -8.70 -8.02 -3.48
CA LEU A 4 -7.47 -7.45 -4.04
C LEU A 4 -6.76 -8.42 -5.01
N SER A 5 -7.17 -9.69 -5.03
CA SER A 5 -6.64 -10.76 -5.87
C SER A 5 -6.75 -10.47 -7.38
N VAL A 6 -7.71 -9.63 -7.78
CA VAL A 6 -7.92 -9.19 -9.17
C VAL A 6 -6.81 -8.29 -9.71
N PHE A 7 -5.99 -7.70 -8.83
CA PHE A 7 -4.88 -6.84 -9.23
C PHE A 7 -3.58 -7.65 -9.32
N GLU A 8 -3.01 -7.76 -10.53
CA GLU A 8 -1.79 -8.55 -10.80
C GLU A 8 -0.59 -8.20 -9.90
N ILE A 9 -0.49 -6.95 -9.43
CA ILE A 9 0.57 -6.52 -8.51
C ILE A 9 0.60 -7.34 -7.21
N THR A 10 -0.56 -7.83 -6.76
CA THR A 10 -0.68 -8.62 -5.53
C THR A 10 -0.11 -10.02 -5.67
N LYS A 11 0.13 -10.52 -6.89
CA LYS A 11 0.89 -11.77 -7.12
C LYS A 11 2.34 -11.62 -6.72
N ARG A 12 2.94 -10.44 -6.92
CA ARG A 12 4.33 -10.14 -6.54
C ARG A 12 4.44 -9.66 -5.10
N TRP A 13 3.47 -8.87 -4.63
CA TRP A 13 3.43 -8.36 -3.26
C TRP A 13 2.04 -8.62 -2.63
N PRO A 14 1.83 -9.82 -2.06
CA PRO A 14 0.55 -10.21 -1.48
C PRO A 14 0.15 -9.34 -0.28
N ALA A 15 -1.11 -8.91 -0.24
CA ALA A 15 -1.67 -8.16 0.88
C ALA A 15 -1.98 -9.09 2.06
N GLN A 16 -1.29 -8.88 3.19
CA GLN A 16 -1.56 -9.64 4.43
C GLN A 16 -2.80 -9.14 5.17
N ASN A 17 -3.09 -7.84 5.05
CA ASN A 17 -4.27 -7.18 5.63
C ASN A 17 -5.02 -6.50 4.48
N PRO A 18 -5.85 -7.25 3.71
CA PRO A 18 -6.46 -6.75 2.48
C PRO A 18 -7.51 -5.64 2.71
N ASP A 19 -7.95 -5.46 3.95
CA ASP A 19 -8.82 -4.39 4.43
C ASP A 19 -8.10 -3.03 4.59
N ARG A 20 -6.76 -3.00 4.56
CA ARG A 20 -5.94 -1.78 4.69
C ARG A 20 -5.49 -1.24 3.33
N ILE A 21 -5.07 0.03 3.31
CA ILE A 21 -4.38 0.63 2.16
C ILE A 21 -3.05 -0.11 1.92
N GLN A 22 -2.81 -0.52 0.66
CA GLN A 22 -1.56 -1.16 0.26
C GLN A 22 -0.60 -0.11 -0.35
N LEU A 23 0.44 0.26 0.39
CA LEU A 23 1.46 1.22 -0.06
C LEU A 23 2.65 0.48 -0.71
N TYR A 24 2.73 0.51 -2.05
CA TYR A 24 3.89 0.02 -2.81
C TYR A 24 4.85 1.18 -3.13
N SER A 25 5.84 1.41 -2.27
CA SER A 25 6.73 2.59 -2.36
C SER A 25 8.17 2.28 -1.95
N LEU A 26 9.05 3.26 -2.06
CA LEU A 26 10.42 3.28 -1.54
C LEU A 26 10.66 4.61 -0.81
N PRO A 27 11.60 4.69 0.16
CA PRO A 27 11.85 5.89 0.95
C PRO A 27 12.64 6.98 0.18
N THR A 28 12.11 7.37 -0.98
CA THR A 28 12.61 8.50 -1.78
C THR A 28 11.89 9.79 -1.38
N PRO A 29 12.38 10.99 -1.73
CA PRO A 29 11.69 12.26 -1.42
C PRO A 29 10.24 12.33 -1.90
N ASN A 30 9.90 11.62 -2.98
CA ASN A 30 8.50 11.51 -3.44
C ASN A 30 7.75 10.40 -2.70
N GLY A 31 8.38 9.25 -2.46
CA GLY A 31 7.75 8.13 -1.78
C GLY A 31 7.37 8.43 -0.33
N VAL A 32 8.20 9.21 0.39
CA VAL A 32 7.91 9.60 1.78
C VAL A 32 6.70 10.52 1.91
N LYS A 33 6.31 11.24 0.84
CA LYS A 33 5.12 12.10 0.88
C LYS A 33 3.86 11.29 1.18
N ALA A 34 3.73 10.12 0.55
CA ALA A 34 2.60 9.23 0.75
C ALA A 34 2.65 8.55 2.13
N SER A 35 3.81 8.05 2.55
CA SER A 35 3.93 7.41 3.87
C SER A 35 3.73 8.41 5.02
N ILE A 36 4.27 9.62 4.92
CA ILE A 36 4.06 10.68 5.92
C ILE A 36 2.58 11.04 5.98
N MET A 37 1.91 11.26 4.84
CA MET A 37 0.49 11.56 4.85
C MET A 37 -0.33 10.47 5.55
N LEU A 38 -0.05 9.19 5.25
CA LEU A 38 -0.73 8.06 5.90
C LEU A 38 -0.49 8.05 7.42
N GLU A 39 0.73 8.29 7.88
CA GLU A 39 1.01 8.38 9.32
C GLU A 39 0.31 9.59 9.98
N GLU A 40 0.26 10.74 9.29
CA GLU A 40 -0.39 11.95 9.80
C GLU A 40 -1.93 11.83 9.85
N THR A 41 -2.52 10.96 9.01
CA THR A 41 -3.98 10.75 8.98
C THR A 41 -4.48 9.47 9.65
N GLY A 42 -3.61 8.48 9.85
CA GLY A 42 -3.95 7.11 10.29
C GLY A 42 -4.24 6.14 9.15
#